data_AF-A0A7W0UFP5-F1
#
_entry.id   AF-A0A7W0UFP5-F1
#
_cell.length_a   1.000
_cell.length_b   1.000
_cell.length_c   1.000
_cell.angle_alpha   90.00
_cell.angle_beta   90.00
_cell.angle_gamma   90.00
#
_symmetry.space_group_name_H-M   'P 1'
#
loop_
_entity.id
_entity.type
_entity.pdbx_description
1 polymer ?
#
loop_
_entity_poly.entity_id
_entity_poly.type
_entity_poly.pdbx_seq_one_letter_code
_entity_poly.pdbx_strand_id
1 'polypeptide(L)'
;MRVLAICGSLRRSSHNRKLLQAAARELPNDVAFELFQGLGDLPHYDEDADVELAHPAVRRLRDALARADAVLIATPEYNASLPGALKNALDWASRPFPDNCLRDMPVAVIGASTSLFGAIWAQAELRKVLTAIGARVIERELPVPRAHEAFEATGASARFRSRGSGMRCRHSRRGARSGYGCWRRTACKT
;
A
#
# COMPACT_ATOMS: atom_id res chain seq x y z
N MET A 1 16.66 -1.70 6.24
CA MET A 1 15.23 -1.28 6.15
C MET A 1 14.42 -2.43 5.58
N ARG A 2 13.22 -2.71 6.08
CA ARG A 2 12.30 -3.75 5.60
C ARG A 2 11.02 -3.14 5.04
N VAL A 3 10.71 -3.45 3.78
CA VAL A 3 9.46 -3.10 3.12
C VAL A 3 8.57 -4.33 3.03
N LEU A 4 7.40 -4.28 3.68
CA LEU A 4 6.37 -5.29 3.50
C LEU A 4 5.47 -4.92 2.32
N ALA A 5 5.34 -5.81 1.36
CA ALA A 5 4.47 -5.64 0.21
C ALA A 5 3.18 -6.47 0.38
N ILE A 6 2.03 -5.84 0.10
CA ILE A 6 0.71 -6.49 0.15
C ILE A 6 0.06 -6.40 -1.23
N CYS A 7 -0.26 -7.56 -1.82
CA CYS A 7 -1.02 -7.64 -3.06
C CYS A 7 -2.52 -7.73 -2.76
N GLY A 8 -3.29 -6.71 -3.12
CA GLY A 8 -4.75 -6.67 -2.95
C GLY A 8 -5.54 -7.65 -3.82
N SER A 9 -4.88 -8.57 -4.54
CA SER A 9 -5.52 -9.57 -5.39
C SER A 9 -5.12 -10.98 -4.99
N LEU A 10 -6.11 -11.86 -4.85
CA LEU A 10 -5.92 -13.26 -4.47
C LEU A 10 -5.55 -14.17 -5.65
N ARG A 11 -5.87 -13.77 -6.89
CA ARG A 11 -5.61 -14.62 -8.07
C ARG A 11 -4.11 -14.85 -8.27
N ARG A 12 -3.73 -16.06 -8.72
CA ARG A 12 -2.34 -16.44 -8.97
C ARG A 12 -1.64 -15.51 -9.97
N SER A 13 -2.27 -15.25 -11.11
CA SER A 13 -1.74 -14.45 -12.22
C SER A 13 -1.90 -12.92 -12.07
N SER A 14 -2.00 -12.40 -10.83
CA SER A 14 -2.26 -10.99 -10.53
C SER A 14 -1.27 -10.03 -11.20
N HIS A 15 -1.78 -9.04 -11.95
CA HIS A 15 -0.95 -7.92 -12.44
C HIS A 15 -0.39 -7.07 -11.31
N ASN A 16 -1.09 -6.97 -10.17
CA ASN A 16 -0.60 -6.25 -9.01
C ASN A 16 0.56 -6.99 -8.33
N ARG A 17 0.58 -8.33 -8.39
CA ARG A 17 1.75 -9.11 -7.96
C ARG A 17 2.95 -8.87 -8.88
N LYS A 18 2.74 -8.84 -10.20
CA LYS A 18 3.78 -8.47 -11.18
C LYS A 18 4.30 -7.04 -10.93
N LEU A 19 3.41 -6.10 -10.62
CA LEU A 19 3.76 -4.72 -10.30
C LEU A 19 4.65 -4.63 -9.05
N LEU A 20 4.30 -5.36 -7.97
CA LEU A 20 5.12 -5.43 -6.76
C LEU A 20 6.49 -6.06 -7.02
N GLN A 21 6.55 -7.11 -7.84
CA GLN A 21 7.82 -7.74 -8.25
C GLN A 21 8.69 -6.79 -9.08
N ALA A 22 8.09 -5.95 -9.93
CA ALA A 22 8.82 -4.92 -10.66
C ALA A 22 9.37 -3.86 -9.69
N ALA A 23 8.55 -3.38 -8.75
CA ALA A 23 8.98 -2.43 -7.72
C ALA A 23 10.13 -2.98 -6.87
N ALA A 24 10.10 -4.26 -6.51
CA ALA A 24 11.15 -4.91 -5.73
C ALA A 24 12.53 -4.88 -6.42
N ARG A 25 12.57 -4.90 -7.75
CA ARG A 25 13.82 -4.88 -8.53
C ARG A 25 14.46 -3.49 -8.62
N GLU A 26 13.69 -2.46 -8.35
CA GLU A 26 14.16 -1.06 -8.33
C GLU A 26 14.63 -0.64 -6.94
N LEU A 27 14.49 -1.52 -5.92
CA LEU A 27 14.92 -1.22 -4.56
C LEU A 27 16.45 -1.30 -4.44
N PRO A 28 17.06 -0.43 -3.62
CA PRO A 28 18.46 -0.57 -3.22
C PRO A 28 18.76 -1.92 -2.57
N ASN A 29 20.01 -2.40 -2.70
CA ASN A 29 20.43 -3.70 -2.18
C ASN A 29 20.32 -3.85 -0.65
N ASP A 30 20.29 -2.75 0.09
CA ASP A 30 20.16 -2.70 1.56
C ASP A 30 18.71 -2.66 2.06
N VAL A 31 17.73 -2.71 1.15
CA VAL A 31 16.31 -2.80 1.47
C VAL A 31 15.83 -4.24 1.33
N ALA A 32 15.41 -4.83 2.45
CA ALA A 32 14.75 -6.12 2.45
C ALA A 32 13.30 -5.97 1.98
N PHE A 33 12.92 -6.69 0.92
CA PHE A 33 11.57 -6.72 0.39
C PHE A 33 10.88 -8.04 0.72
N GLU A 34 9.71 -7.98 1.36
CA GLU A 34 8.93 -9.15 1.76
C GLU A 34 7.52 -9.06 1.17
N LEU A 35 7.11 -10.00 0.32
CA LEU A 35 5.73 -10.08 -0.17
C LEU A 35 4.89 -10.92 0.79
N PHE A 36 3.92 -10.29 1.46
CA PHE A 36 2.99 -10.97 2.36
C PHE A 36 2.18 -12.04 1.60
N GLN A 37 2.12 -13.24 2.17
CA GLN A 37 1.33 -14.37 1.68
C GLN A 37 0.17 -14.67 2.63
N GLY A 38 -0.94 -15.15 2.06
CA GLY A 38 -2.10 -15.58 2.84
C GLY A 38 -3.11 -14.49 3.17
N LEU A 39 -3.20 -13.44 2.35
CA LEU A 39 -4.29 -12.45 2.43
C LEU A 39 -5.68 -13.13 2.34
N GLY A 40 -5.79 -14.23 1.58
CA GLY A 40 -7.02 -15.01 1.44
C GLY A 40 -7.29 -15.98 2.60
N ASP A 41 -6.34 -16.14 3.53
CA ASP A 41 -6.49 -17.02 4.70
C ASP A 41 -7.12 -16.27 5.89
N LEU A 42 -7.30 -14.95 5.76
CA LEU A 42 -7.85 -14.12 6.81
C LEU A 42 -9.36 -14.39 6.93
N PRO A 43 -9.87 -14.71 8.14
CA PRO A 43 -11.30 -14.75 8.36
C PRO A 43 -11.90 -13.36 8.14
N HIS A 44 -13.22 -13.32 7.91
CA HIS A 44 -13.92 -12.04 7.98
C HIS A 44 -13.67 -11.39 9.34
N TYR A 45 -13.43 -10.07 9.34
CA TYR A 45 -13.25 -9.32 10.56
C TYR A 45 -14.48 -9.49 11.45
N ASP A 46 -14.23 -9.90 12.67
CA ASP A 46 -15.20 -10.07 13.74
C ASP A 46 -14.52 -9.59 15.02
N GLU A 47 -15.08 -8.55 15.63
CA GLU A 47 -14.50 -7.91 16.82
C GLU A 47 -14.54 -8.84 18.03
N ASP A 48 -15.52 -9.73 18.12
CA ASP A 48 -15.60 -10.74 19.19
C ASP A 48 -14.47 -11.78 19.06
N ALA A 49 -13.98 -12.00 17.84
CA ALA A 49 -12.85 -12.89 17.56
C ALA A 49 -11.48 -12.17 17.64
N ASP A 50 -11.45 -10.85 17.82
CA ASP A 50 -10.23 -10.04 17.90
C ASP A 50 -9.70 -9.91 19.33
N VAL A 51 -9.40 -11.07 19.91
CA VAL A 51 -8.82 -11.20 21.24
C VAL A 51 -7.33 -11.57 21.16
N GLU A 52 -6.64 -11.66 22.30
CA GLU A 52 -5.21 -11.97 22.39
C GLU A 52 -4.83 -13.26 21.61
N LEU A 53 -5.71 -14.27 21.61
CA LEU A 53 -5.56 -15.52 20.86
C LEU A 53 -6.21 -15.47 19.46
N ALA A 54 -6.06 -14.34 18.74
CA ALA A 54 -6.60 -14.16 17.39
C ALA A 54 -6.19 -15.29 16.41
N HIS A 55 -6.98 -15.51 15.36
CA HIS A 55 -6.75 -16.55 14.34
C HIS A 55 -5.29 -16.55 13.81
N PRO A 56 -4.65 -17.72 13.54
CA PRO A 56 -3.25 -17.78 13.14
C PRO A 56 -2.89 -16.89 11.93
N ALA A 57 -3.79 -16.79 10.93
CA ALA A 57 -3.57 -15.91 9.78
C ALA A 57 -3.54 -14.42 10.15
N VAL A 58 -4.35 -14.00 11.14
CA VAL A 58 -4.38 -12.62 11.66
C VAL A 58 -3.08 -12.33 12.39
N ARG A 59 -2.60 -13.25 13.24
CA ARG A 59 -1.31 -13.11 13.93
C ARG A 59 -0.17 -12.96 12.94
N ARG A 60 -0.10 -13.82 11.90
CA ARG A 60 0.92 -13.70 10.83
C ARG A 60 0.90 -12.33 10.14
N LEU A 61 -0.28 -11.77 9.87
CA LEU A 61 -0.41 -10.44 9.27
C LEU A 61 0.16 -9.37 10.22
N ARG A 62 -0.27 -9.37 11.48
CA ARG A 62 0.19 -8.41 12.50
C ARG A 62 1.69 -8.51 12.73
N ASP A 63 2.22 -9.72 12.83
CA ASP A 63 3.66 -9.96 13.01
C ASP A 63 4.48 -9.45 11.81
N ALA A 64 3.98 -9.65 10.59
CA ALA A 64 4.64 -9.14 9.39
C ALA A 64 4.65 -7.61 9.35
N LEU A 65 3.53 -6.98 9.73
CA LEU A 65 3.42 -5.52 9.82
C LEU A 65 4.29 -4.94 10.92
N ALA A 66 4.34 -5.57 12.10
CA ALA A 66 5.15 -5.13 13.23
C ALA A 66 6.67 -5.17 12.95
N ARG A 67 7.12 -6.08 12.07
CA ARG A 67 8.53 -6.15 11.63
C ARG A 67 8.89 -5.19 10.50
N ALA A 68 7.91 -4.55 9.87
CA ALA A 68 8.12 -3.69 8.71
C ALA A 68 8.54 -2.27 9.12
N ASP A 69 9.43 -1.66 8.35
CA ASP A 69 9.74 -0.23 8.47
C ASP A 69 8.85 0.63 7.57
N ALA A 70 8.29 0.03 6.51
CA ALA A 70 7.35 0.64 5.57
C ALA A 70 6.49 -0.43 4.89
N VAL A 71 5.33 -0.02 4.36
CA VAL A 71 4.41 -0.90 3.63
C VAL A 71 4.19 -0.39 2.20
N LEU A 72 4.19 -1.31 1.23
CA LEU A 72 3.81 -1.06 -0.16
C LEU A 72 2.57 -1.90 -0.52
N ILE A 73 1.45 -1.25 -0.81
CA ILE A 73 0.21 -1.95 -1.18
C ILE A 73 -0.06 -1.76 -2.67
N ALA A 74 -0.19 -2.87 -3.41
CA ALA A 74 -0.64 -2.85 -4.79
C ALA A 74 -2.09 -3.34 -4.89
N THR A 75 -3.02 -2.48 -5.28
CA THR A 75 -4.44 -2.79 -5.34
C THR A 75 -4.97 -2.88 -6.77
N PRO A 76 -5.71 -3.94 -7.14
CA PRO A 76 -6.63 -3.85 -8.27
C PRO A 76 -7.84 -2.97 -7.89
N GLU A 77 -8.75 -2.79 -8.83
CA GLU A 77 -10.00 -2.08 -8.62
C GLU A 77 -11.17 -2.98 -8.96
N TYR A 78 -12.09 -3.11 -8.00
CA TYR A 78 -13.34 -3.85 -8.17
C TYR A 78 -14.49 -2.90 -7.87
N ASN A 79 -15.38 -2.71 -8.85
CA ASN A 79 -16.57 -1.87 -8.72
C ASN A 79 -16.26 -0.45 -8.19
N ALA A 80 -15.25 0.20 -8.80
CA ALA A 80 -14.78 1.54 -8.43
C ALA A 80 -14.26 1.70 -6.98
N SER A 81 -13.85 0.60 -6.34
CA SER A 81 -13.29 0.62 -4.99
C SER A 81 -12.19 -0.42 -4.77
N LEU A 82 -11.63 -0.44 -3.56
CA LEU A 82 -10.65 -1.43 -3.15
C LEU A 82 -11.29 -2.82 -2.96
N PRO A 83 -10.53 -3.91 -3.14
CA PRO A 83 -11.05 -5.27 -2.95
C PRO A 83 -11.49 -5.55 -1.51
N GLY A 84 -12.61 -6.26 -1.34
CA GLY A 84 -13.12 -6.63 -0.01
C GLY A 84 -12.10 -7.40 0.85
N ALA A 85 -11.35 -8.34 0.25
CA ALA A 85 -10.29 -9.06 0.97
C ALA A 85 -9.16 -8.14 1.47
N LEU A 86 -8.82 -7.09 0.70
CA LEU A 86 -7.83 -6.10 1.13
C LEU A 86 -8.39 -5.23 2.26
N LYS A 87 -9.64 -4.77 2.14
CA LYS A 87 -10.32 -4.01 3.19
C LYS A 87 -10.40 -4.80 4.50
N ASN A 88 -10.78 -6.09 4.42
CA ASN A 88 -10.84 -7.00 5.55
C ASN A 88 -9.48 -7.13 6.27
N ALA A 89 -8.39 -7.22 5.52
CA ALA A 89 -7.05 -7.25 6.10
C ALA A 89 -6.68 -5.96 6.83
N LEU A 90 -7.11 -4.81 6.30
CA LEU A 90 -6.92 -3.51 6.96
C LEU A 90 -7.76 -3.39 8.23
N ASP A 91 -8.95 -3.98 8.26
CA ASP A 91 -9.81 -4.00 9.44
C ASP A 91 -9.11 -4.77 10.58
N TRP A 92 -8.60 -5.97 10.31
CA TRP A 92 -7.76 -6.71 11.26
C TRP A 92 -6.48 -5.97 11.67
N ALA A 93 -5.82 -5.29 10.73
CA ALA A 93 -4.58 -4.56 10.99
C ALA A 93 -4.80 -3.22 11.72
N SER A 94 -6.03 -2.70 11.74
CA SER A 94 -6.39 -1.45 12.42
C SER A 94 -6.57 -1.59 13.93
N ARG A 95 -6.48 -2.82 14.44
CA ARG A 95 -6.61 -3.18 15.86
C ARG A 95 -5.28 -3.66 16.46
N PRO A 96 -5.07 -3.49 17.77
CA PRO A 96 -5.94 -2.77 18.71
C PRO A 96 -5.93 -1.25 18.46
N PHE A 97 -7.00 -0.54 18.83
CA PHE A 97 -7.05 0.93 18.75
C PHE A 97 -6.74 1.54 20.12
N PRO A 98 -5.89 2.59 20.22
CA PRO A 98 -5.24 3.30 19.13
C PRO A 98 -3.96 2.62 18.60
N ASP A 99 -3.34 1.70 19.33
CA ASP A 99 -1.94 1.26 19.14
C ASP A 99 -1.73 0.18 18.06
N ASN A 100 -2.39 0.33 16.91
CA ASN A 100 -2.29 -0.63 15.82
C ASN A 100 -0.94 -0.54 15.07
N CYS A 101 -0.57 -1.64 14.41
CA CYS A 101 0.70 -1.77 13.69
C CYS A 101 0.87 -0.85 12.46
N LEU A 102 -0.20 -0.20 11.98
CA LEU A 102 -0.17 0.73 10.86
C LEU A 102 -0.08 2.20 11.30
N ARG A 103 -0.24 2.51 12.60
CA ARG A 103 -0.11 3.87 13.11
C ARG A 103 1.31 4.40 12.85
N ASP A 104 1.39 5.60 12.27
CA ASP A 104 2.63 6.28 11.87
C ASP A 104 3.51 5.54 10.85
N MET A 105 3.07 4.37 10.38
CA MET A 105 3.76 3.55 9.38
C MET A 105 3.78 4.31 8.04
N PRO A 106 4.95 4.48 7.39
CA PRO A 106 4.97 4.94 6.01
C PRO A 106 4.31 3.91 5.10
N VAL A 107 3.29 4.32 4.34
CA VAL A 107 2.58 3.43 3.40
C VAL A 107 2.49 4.06 2.02
N ALA A 108 2.97 3.34 1.01
CA ALA A 108 2.78 3.67 -0.40
C ALA A 108 1.64 2.83 -1.00
N VAL A 109 0.84 3.46 -1.86
CA VAL A 109 -0.25 2.81 -2.59
C VAL A 109 0.00 2.91 -4.09
N ILE A 110 0.02 1.76 -4.75
CA ILE A 110 0.14 1.64 -6.20
C ILE A 110 -0.98 0.73 -6.73
N GLY A 111 -1.23 0.73 -8.04
CA GLY A 111 -2.32 -0.08 -8.57
C GLY A 111 -2.17 -0.38 -10.05
N ALA A 112 -2.58 -1.59 -10.43
CA ALA A 112 -2.69 -2.03 -11.80
C ALA A 112 -4.11 -2.52 -12.08
N SER A 113 -4.70 -2.05 -13.18
CA SER A 113 -6.00 -2.49 -13.67
C SER A 113 -5.95 -2.76 -15.16
N THR A 114 -6.85 -3.63 -15.65
CA THR A 114 -7.07 -3.79 -17.09
C THR A 114 -7.82 -2.60 -17.69
N SER A 115 -8.47 -1.76 -16.86
CA SER A 115 -9.14 -0.54 -17.27
C SER A 115 -8.14 0.57 -17.67
N LEU A 116 -8.68 1.63 -18.29
CA LEU A 116 -7.92 2.81 -18.72
C LEU A 116 -7.42 3.67 -17.55
N PHE A 117 -7.98 3.50 -16.36
CA PHE A 117 -7.72 4.37 -15.21
C PHE A 117 -6.74 3.78 -14.20
N GLY A 118 -6.25 2.55 -14.43
CA GLY A 118 -5.14 1.99 -13.63
C GLY A 118 -5.42 1.88 -12.13
N ALA A 119 -6.67 1.57 -11.76
CA ALA A 119 -7.13 1.46 -10.37
C ALA A 119 -7.08 2.76 -9.55
N ILE A 120 -7.20 3.93 -10.20
CA ILE A 120 -7.07 5.22 -9.51
C ILE A 120 -8.09 5.42 -8.38
N TRP A 121 -9.33 4.95 -8.54
CA TRP A 121 -10.36 5.10 -7.51
C TRP A 121 -10.11 4.17 -6.33
N ALA A 122 -9.73 2.91 -6.61
CA ALA A 122 -9.32 1.99 -5.57
C ALA A 122 -8.09 2.50 -4.78
N GLN A 123 -7.14 3.13 -5.47
CA GLN A 123 -5.99 3.75 -4.80
C GLN A 123 -6.43 4.91 -3.89
N ALA A 124 -7.35 5.77 -4.34
CA ALA A 124 -7.87 6.87 -3.53
C ALA A 124 -8.62 6.38 -2.27
N GLU A 125 -9.52 5.40 -2.42
CA GLU A 125 -10.23 4.81 -1.28
C GLU A 125 -9.29 4.10 -0.30
N LEU A 126 -8.28 3.39 -0.82
CA LEU A 126 -7.26 2.75 0.01
C LEU A 126 -6.46 3.79 0.82
N ARG A 127 -6.04 4.90 0.19
CA ARG A 127 -5.37 6.00 0.90
C ARG A 127 -6.25 6.58 2.00
N LYS A 128 -7.54 6.82 1.73
CA LYS A 128 -8.52 7.29 2.73
C LYS A 128 -8.60 6.36 3.94
N VAL A 129 -8.72 5.04 3.71
CA VAL A 129 -8.76 4.05 4.79
C VAL A 129 -7.46 4.04 5.61
N LEU A 130 -6.30 4.03 4.95
CA LEU A 130 -5.01 4.04 5.62
C LEU A 130 -4.79 5.29 6.48
N THR A 131 -5.15 6.46 5.95
CA THR A 131 -5.12 7.72 6.71
C THR A 131 -6.03 7.65 7.94
N ALA A 132 -7.24 7.10 7.80
CA ALA A 132 -8.17 6.95 8.92
C ALA A 132 -7.64 6.00 10.02
N ILE A 133 -6.88 4.96 9.65
CA ILE A 133 -6.23 4.02 10.59
C ILE A 133 -5.02 4.66 11.29
N GLY A 134 -4.50 5.77 10.76
CA GLY A 134 -3.38 6.53 11.31
C GLY A 134 -2.04 6.31 10.61
N ALA A 135 -2.03 5.71 9.42
CA ALA A 135 -0.81 5.54 8.64
C ALA A 135 -0.33 6.85 8.01
N ARG A 136 0.99 6.98 7.79
CA ARG A 136 1.59 8.08 7.02
C ARG A 136 1.61 7.71 5.55
N VAL A 137 0.52 8.02 4.87
CA VAL A 137 0.32 7.71 3.45
C VAL A 137 1.18 8.61 2.57
N ILE A 138 1.93 8.02 1.64
CA ILE A 138 2.71 8.75 0.66
C ILE A 138 1.78 9.34 -0.41
N GLU A 139 1.82 10.66 -0.58
CA GLU A 139 0.99 11.42 -1.54
C GLU A 139 1.52 11.33 -2.99
N ARG A 140 1.82 10.11 -3.45
CA ARG A 140 2.11 9.84 -4.86
C ARG A 140 1.26 8.70 -5.35
N GLU A 141 0.78 8.84 -6.57
CA GLU A 141 -0.07 7.86 -7.23
C GLU A 141 0.74 7.13 -8.31
N LEU A 142 0.48 5.83 -8.46
CA LEU A 142 1.07 5.02 -9.52
C LEU A 142 0.00 4.14 -10.17
N PRO A 143 -0.92 4.74 -10.95
CA PRO A 143 -1.89 3.97 -11.73
C PRO A 143 -1.22 3.35 -12.96
N VAL A 144 -1.37 2.04 -13.11
CA VAL A 144 -0.92 1.28 -14.28
C VAL A 144 -2.16 0.84 -15.08
N PRO A 145 -2.53 1.58 -16.14
CA PRO A 145 -3.67 1.23 -16.99
C PRO A 145 -3.33 0.07 -17.92
N ARG A 146 -4.36 -0.59 -18.46
CA ARG A 146 -4.23 -1.68 -19.44
C ARG A 146 -3.17 -2.70 -19.04
N ALA A 147 -3.21 -3.16 -17.80
CA ALA A 147 -2.13 -3.94 -17.20
C ALA A 147 -1.82 -5.25 -17.96
N HIS A 148 -2.77 -5.81 -18.70
CA HIS A 148 -2.53 -6.97 -19.55
C HIS A 148 -1.53 -6.65 -20.67
N GLU A 149 -1.70 -5.52 -21.38
CA GLU A 149 -0.75 -5.03 -22.38
C GLU A 149 0.59 -4.62 -21.73
N ALA A 150 0.52 -3.86 -20.62
CA ALA A 150 1.70 -3.27 -19.99
C ALA A 150 2.72 -4.33 -19.53
N PHE A 151 2.25 -5.49 -19.06
CA PHE A 151 3.10 -6.59 -18.58
C PHE A 151 3.40 -7.66 -19.64
N GLU A 152 2.72 -7.67 -20.79
CA GLU A 152 3.05 -8.55 -21.93
C GLU A 152 4.10 -7.91 -22.84
N ALA A 153 3.99 -6.61 -23.11
CA ALA A 153 4.90 -5.87 -23.98
C ALA A 153 6.35 -5.80 -23.47
N THR A 154 6.61 -6.14 -22.20
CA THR A 154 7.88 -5.85 -21.53
C THR A 154 8.73 -7.04 -21.17
N GLY A 155 8.38 -8.28 -21.52
CA GLY A 155 9.28 -9.44 -21.32
C GLY A 155 10.05 -9.38 -19.99
N ALA A 156 9.32 -9.39 -18.88
CA ALA A 156 9.85 -9.29 -17.52
C ALA A 156 10.51 -7.96 -17.06
N SER A 157 10.57 -6.85 -17.80
CA SER A 157 11.10 -5.58 -17.27
C SER A 157 10.26 -4.37 -17.64
N ALA A 158 9.31 -4.01 -16.77
CA ALA A 158 8.63 -2.73 -16.86
C ALA A 158 9.59 -1.62 -16.41
N ARG A 159 10.33 -1.01 -17.33
CA ARG A 159 10.93 0.32 -17.10
C ARG A 159 9.79 1.33 -17.08
N PHE A 160 9.20 1.54 -15.91
CA PHE A 160 8.17 2.55 -15.70
C PHE A 160 8.81 3.94 -15.78
N ARG A 161 8.83 4.53 -16.97
CA ARG A 161 9.09 5.97 -17.10
C ARG A 161 7.82 6.70 -16.70
N SER A 162 7.84 7.36 -15.54
CA SER A 162 6.83 8.37 -15.23
C SER A 162 6.91 9.45 -16.31
N ARG A 163 6.04 9.39 -17.32
CA ARG A 163 5.80 10.53 -18.19
C ARG A 163 5.11 11.57 -17.32
N GLY A 164 5.90 12.45 -16.71
CA GLY A 164 5.39 13.67 -16.11
C GLY A 164 4.68 14.45 -17.20
N SER A 165 3.36 14.37 -17.23
CA SER A 165 2.52 15.30 -17.96
C SER A 165 2.68 16.67 -17.30
N GLY A 166 3.72 17.38 -17.73
CA GLY A 166 3.91 18.78 -17.42
C GLY A 166 2.80 19.60 -18.07
N MET A 167 1.63 19.65 -17.44
CA MET A 167 0.75 20.81 -17.57
C MET A 167 1.45 21.97 -16.87
N ARG A 168 2.11 22.81 -17.66
CA ARG A 168 2.60 24.13 -17.23
C ARG A 168 1.42 24.98 -16.79
N CYS A 169 1.08 24.90 -15.51
CA CYS A 169 0.31 25.94 -14.85
C CYS A 169 1.22 27.15 -14.67
N ARG A 170 1.02 28.20 -15.49
CA ARG A 170 1.65 29.51 -15.32
C ARG A 170 1.30 30.03 -13.94
N HIS A 171 2.20 29.91 -12.98
CA HIS A 171 2.08 30.60 -11.70
C HIS A 171 2.56 32.04 -11.85
N SER A 172 1.62 32.97 -11.73
CA SER A 172 1.90 34.35 -11.38
C SER A 172 2.49 34.40 -9.96
N ARG A 173 3.53 35.22 -9.80
CA ARG A 173 4.28 35.40 -8.55
C ARG A 173 3.43 36.11 -7.49
N ARG A 174 3.52 35.64 -6.25
CA ARG A 174 3.43 36.28 -4.91
C ARG A 174 3.25 35.11 -3.92
N GLY A 175 4.12 34.76 -2.98
CA GLY A 175 4.99 35.53 -2.10
C GLY A 175 4.44 35.41 -0.68
N ALA A 176 4.99 34.52 0.19
CA ALA A 176 4.92 34.62 1.66
C ALA A 176 5.75 33.51 2.34
N ARG A 177 6.28 33.87 3.52
CA ARG A 177 7.29 33.19 4.35
C ARG A 177 6.68 32.41 5.53
N SER A 178 7.56 31.71 6.25
CA SER A 178 7.45 31.12 7.60
C SER A 178 6.74 29.76 7.65
N GLY A 179 7.13 28.77 8.45
CA GLY A 179 8.06 28.69 9.57
C GLY A 179 7.54 27.59 10.52
N TYR A 180 8.44 26.93 11.26
CA TYR A 180 8.19 25.92 12.32
C TYR A 180 7.77 24.51 11.80
N GLY A 181 8.24 23.39 12.34
CA GLY A 181 9.07 23.11 13.51
C GLY A 181 9.39 21.61 13.56
N CYS A 182 10.59 21.30 14.03
CA CYS A 182 11.16 19.97 14.21
C CYS A 182 10.52 19.25 15.41
N TRP A 183 10.05 18.00 15.25
CA TRP A 183 9.65 17.15 16.38
C TRP A 183 10.34 15.79 16.32
N ARG A 184 11.03 15.50 17.43
CA ARG A 184 11.82 14.29 17.73
C ARG A 184 10.90 13.09 17.97
N ARG A 185 11.38 11.89 17.58
CA ARG A 185 10.76 10.60 17.91
C ARG A 185 11.13 10.20 19.34
N THR A 186 10.13 9.85 20.16
CA THR A 186 10.31 9.06 21.37
C THR A 186 9.88 7.62 21.08
N ALA A 187 10.75 6.69 21.46
CA ALA A 187 10.60 5.26 21.28
C ALA A 187 9.49 4.69 22.18
N CYS A 188 8.65 3.81 21.62
CA CYS A 188 7.76 2.95 22.38
C CYS A 188 8.57 1.75 22.91
N LYS A 189 8.61 1.56 24.22
CA LYS A 189 9.18 0.38 24.88
C LYS A 189 8.04 -0.56 25.28
N THR A 190 8.29 -1.85 25.01
CA THR A 190 7.72 -3.10 25.57
C THR A 190 6.67 -2.98 26.66
#